data_AF-A0A3N6MFP8-F1
#
_entry.id   AF-A0A3N6MFP8-F1
#
_cell.length_a   1.000
_cell.length_b   1.000
_cell.length_c   1.000
_cell.angle_alpha   90.00
_cell.angle_beta   90.00
_cell.angle_gamma   90.00
#
_symmetry.space_group_name_H-M   'P 1'
#
loop_
_entity.id
_entity.type
_entity.pdbx_description
1 polymer ?
#
loop_
_entity_poly.entity_id
_entity_poly.type
_entity_poly.pdbx_seq_one_letter_code
_entity_poly.pdbx_strand_id
1 'polypeptide(L)' 'MSTQLTILALLTGLVTGGLFRFLNIPIPAPPELPGLMGIVGIYAGYRVIDYFDVGVDLLEALGV' A
#
# COMPACT_ATOMS: atom_id res chain seq x y z
N MET A 1 -1.10 5.86 -18.82
CA MET A 1 0.07 5.61 -17.95
C MET A 1 -0.28 4.87 -16.64
N SER A 2 -1.55 4.63 -16.27
CA SER A 2 -1.91 3.97 -15.00
C SER A 2 -1.99 2.44 -15.10
N THR A 3 -2.76 1.88 -16.05
CA THR A 3 -3.02 0.44 -16.13
C THR A 3 -1.76 -0.41 -16.35
N GLN A 4 -0.84 0.05 -17.18
CA GLN A 4 0.43 -0.64 -17.43
C GLN A 4 1.28 -0.75 -16.15
N LEU A 5 1.36 0.34 -15.36
CA LEU A 5 2.07 0.32 -14.08
C LEU A 5 1.37 -0.60 -13.08
N THR A 6 0.04 -0.61 -13.03
CA THR A 6 -0.72 -1.52 -12.15
C THR A 6 -0.44 -2.98 -12.49
N ILE A 7 -0.44 -3.35 -13.78
CA ILE A 7 -0.14 -4.72 -14.22
C ILE A 7 1.30 -5.09 -13.88
N LEU A 8 2.26 -4.19 -14.12
CA LEU A 8 3.66 -4.43 -13.77
C LEU A 8 3.84 -4.59 -12.25
N ALA A 9 3.22 -3.74 -11.44
CA ALA A 9 3.28 -3.83 -9.98
C ALA A 9 2.69 -5.16 -9.46
N LEU A 10 1.56 -5.60 -10.03
CA LEU A 10 0.95 -6.89 -9.72
C LEU A 10 1.91 -8.04 -10.07
N LEU A 11 2.49 -8.02 -11.27
CA LEU A 11 3.44 -9.04 -11.72
C LEU A 11 4.70 -9.06 -10.85
N THR A 12 5.25 -7.90 -10.50
CA THR A 12 6.39 -7.80 -9.57
C THR A 12 6.05 -8.40 -8.22
N GLY A 13 4.88 -8.11 -7.66
CA GLY A 13 4.42 -8.70 -6.40
C GLY A 13 4.28 -10.23 -6.48
N LEU A 14 3.66 -10.74 -7.54
CA LEU A 14 3.48 -12.18 -7.79
C LEU A 14 4.82 -12.91 -7.92
N VAL A 15 5.73 -12.38 -8.75
CA VAL A 15 7.05 -12.97 -8.97
C VAL A 15 7.87 -12.95 -7.68
N THR A 16 7.87 -11.83 -6.95
CA THR A 16 8.61 -11.70 -5.69
C THR A 16 8.06 -12.67 -4.64
N GLY A 17 6.74 -12.68 -4.41
CA GLY A 17 6.11 -13.60 -3.45
C GLY A 17 6.33 -15.08 -3.82
N GLY A 18 6.16 -15.42 -5.10
CA GLY A 18 6.41 -16.76 -5.63
C GLY A 18 7.87 -17.20 -5.45
N LEU A 19 8.82 -16.31 -5.73
CA LEU A 19 10.25 -16.59 -5.58
C LEU A 19 10.62 -16.86 -4.11
N PHE A 20 10.14 -16.04 -3.17
CA PHE A 20 10.41 -16.24 -1.75
C PHE A 20 9.83 -17.57 -1.25
N ARG A 21 8.60 -17.91 -1.66
CA ARG A 21 8.01 -19.20 -1.32
C ARG A 21 8.75 -20.37 -1.95
N PHE A 22 9.20 -20.23 -3.20
CA PHE A 22 9.98 -21.23 -3.94
C PHE A 22 11.33 -21.51 -3.25
N LEU A 23 12.01 -20.46 -2.79
CA LEU A 23 13.27 -20.56 -2.07
C LEU A 23 13.09 -20.92 -0.58
N ASN A 24 11.85 -21.07 -0.10
CA ASN A 24 11.50 -21.25 1.33
C ASN A 24 12.10 -20.16 2.25
N ILE A 25 12.19 -18.94 1.74
CA ILE A 25 12.65 -17.77 2.51
C ILE A 25 11.42 -17.11 3.16
N PRO A 26 11.50 -16.65 4.43
CA PRO A 26 10.43 -15.85 5.03
C PRO A 26 10.10 -14.64 4.16
N ILE A 27 8.82 -14.39 3.91
CA ILE A 27 8.41 -13.27 3.07
C ILE A 27 8.67 -11.94 3.79
N PRO A 28 9.10 -10.87 3.09
CA PRO A 28 9.34 -9.55 3.70
C PRO A 28 8.04 -8.78 4.01
N ALA A 29 6.93 -9.14 3.36
CA ALA A 29 5.63 -8.50 3.52
C ALA A 29 4.84 -9.14 4.68
N PRO A 30 3.90 -8.41 5.30
CA PRO A 30 3.04 -8.97 6.35
C PRO A 30 2.33 -10.24 5.83
N PRO A 31 2.60 -11.42 6.40
CA PRO A 31 2.12 -12.69 5.85
C PRO A 31 0.65 -12.97 6.21
N GLU A 32 0.11 -12.26 7.20
CA GLU A 32 -1.25 -12.47 7.71
C GLU A 32 -2.26 -11.42 7.23
N LEU A 33 -3.53 -11.84 7.14
CA LEU A 33 -4.65 -10.99 6.77
C LEU A 33 -4.70 -9.66 7.55
N PRO A 34 -4.45 -9.60 8.88
CA PRO A 34 -4.38 -8.33 9.62
C PRO A 34 -3.43 -7.30 9.01
N GLY A 35 -2.24 -7.72 8.56
CA GLY A 35 -1.27 -6.81 7.96
C GLY A 35 -1.75 -6.24 6.62
N LEU A 36 -2.37 -7.08 5.78
CA LEU A 36 -2.97 -6.63 4.52
C LEU A 36 -4.15 -5.67 4.78
N MET A 37 -4.99 -5.98 5.76
CA MET A 37 -6.13 -5.14 6.14
C MET A 37 -5.68 -3.78 6.69
N GLY A 38 -4.53 -3.71 7.36
CA GLY A 38 -3.92 -2.44 7.77
C GLY A 38 -3.62 -1.53 6.58
N ILE A 39 -2.95 -2.04 5.55
CA ILE A 39 -2.62 -1.27 4.33
C ILE A 39 -3.89 -0.81 3.61
N VAL A 40 -4.87 -1.70 3.46
CA VAL A 40 -6.17 -1.37 2.85
C VAL A 40 -6.88 -0.28 3.68
N GLY A 41 -6.88 -0.40 5.00
CA GLY A 41 -7.48 0.57 5.92
C GLY A 41 -6.83 1.94 5.85
N ILE A 42 -5.50 2.01 5.75
CA ILE A 42 -4.75 3.27 5.56
C ILE A 42 -5.20 3.97 4.28
N TYR A 43 -5.25 3.24 3.16
CA TYR A 43 -5.65 3.82 1.88
C TYR A 43 -7.12 4.25 1.86
N ALA A 44 -8.01 3.42 2.41
CA ALA A 44 -9.43 3.73 2.51
C ALA A 44 -9.67 4.96 3.41
N GLY A 45 -9.01 5.03 4.57
CA GLY A 45 -9.06 6.18 5.47
C GLY A 45 -8.56 7.46 4.80
N TYR A 46 -7.42 7.40 4.10
CA TYR A 46 -6.92 8.50 3.28
C TYR A 46 -8.00 8.99 2.29
N ARG A 47 -8.62 8.07 1.54
CA ARG A 47 -9.63 8.42 0.54
C ARG A 47 -10.92 8.99 1.13
N VAL A 48 -11.33 8.52 2.30
CA VAL A 48 -12.49 9.07 3.01
C VAL A 48 -12.22 10.53 3.39
N ILE A 49 -11.08 10.79 4.02
CA ILE A 49 -10.69 12.14 4.46
C ILE A 49 -10.54 13.09 3.26
N ASP A 50 -9.87 12.64 2.20
CA ASP A 50 -9.71 13.35 0.92
C ASP A 50 -11.06 13.66 0.25
N TYR A 51 -12.01 12.71 0.28
CA TYR A 51 -13.34 12.92 -0.30
C TYR A 51 -14.17 13.96 0.46
N PHE A 52 -14.06 13.99 1.79
CA PHE A 52 -14.78 14.97 2.61
C PHE A 52 -14.04 16.31 2.73
N ASP A 53 -12.82 16.42 2.16
CA ASP A 53 -11.95 17.60 2.24
C ASP A 53 -11.75 18.10 3.69
N VAL A 54 -11.70 17.15 4.63
CA VAL A 54 -11.55 17.44 6.06
C VAL A 54 -10.09 17.25 6.44
N GLY A 55 -9.36 18.33 6.66
CA GLY A 55 -7.96 18.22 7.06
C GLY A 55 -7.42 19.50 7.66
N VAL A 56 -6.35 19.36 8.43
CA VAL A 56 -5.49 20.49 8.79
C VAL A 56 -4.19 20.27 8.04
N ASP A 57 -3.81 21.23 7.21
CA ASP A 57 -2.48 21.21 6.60
C ASP A 57 -1.46 21.49 7.70
N LEU A 58 -0.83 20.43 8.19
CA LEU A 58 0.17 20.51 9.23
C LEU A 58 1.45 21.20 8.73
N LEU A 59 1.76 21.14 7.44
CA LEU A 59 2.94 21.80 6.89
C LEU A 59 2.71 23.31 6.88
N GLU A 60 1.54 23.74 6.41
CA GLU A 60 1.10 25.14 6.50
C GLU A 60 1.06 25.62 7.96
N ALA A 61 0.51 24.81 8.88
CA ALA A 61 0.44 25.15 10.29
C ALA A 61 1.81 25.24 10.99
N LEU A 62 2.80 24.47 10.49
CA LEU A 62 4.18 24.53 10.96
C LEU A 62 5.00 25.61 10.23
N GLY A 63 4.42 26.29 9.25
CA GLY A 63 5.03 27.40 8.51
C GLY A 63 6.19 26.98 7.60
N VAL A 64 6.20 25.73 7.14
CA VAL A 64 7.23 25.15 6.26
C VAL A 64 6.63 24.76 4.92
#